data_AF-A0A533VEL4-F1
#
_entry.id   AF-A0A533VEL4-F1
#
_cell.length_a   1.000
_cell.length_b   1.000
_cell.length_c   1.000
_cell.angle_alpha   90.00
_cell.angle_beta   90.00
_cell.angle_gamma   90.00
#
_symmetry.space_group_name_H-M   'P 1'
#
loop_
_entity.id
_entity.type
_entity.pdbx_description
1 polymer ?
#
loop_
_entity_poly.entity_id
_entity_poly.type
_entity_poly.pdbx_seq_one_letter_code
_entity_poly.pdbx_strand_id
1 'polypeptide(L)'
;MSLSEKTKKAMEDIGLGSYEIKVYISLLEKGSMTASEISKKSNVPYSKIYEVLNSLEERGWVESNSSRPQKFFPNSPQTAAVTTRTLIEKKMDSNNELIIRELMPIYEKTGIKERPEIWVVMGLFNIANKVQEIIQNCKKELLVALPHGAENIVGIIQATLRTLSDKGVKIAVLV
;
A
#
# COMPACT_ATOMS: atom_id res chain seq x y z
N MET A 1 -9.05 -33.56 -7.87
CA MET A 1 -9.31 -32.60 -8.98
C MET A 1 -8.00 -31.86 -9.23
N SER A 2 -7.62 -31.61 -10.49
CA SER A 2 -6.40 -30.82 -10.74
C SER A 2 -6.67 -29.35 -10.41
N LEU A 3 -5.87 -28.78 -9.50
CA LEU A 3 -5.91 -27.35 -9.20
C LEU A 3 -5.49 -26.57 -10.46
N SER A 4 -6.23 -25.51 -10.83
CA SER A 4 -5.83 -24.70 -11.98
C SER A 4 -4.49 -23.98 -11.71
N GLU A 5 -3.67 -23.82 -12.74
CA GLU A 5 -2.40 -23.08 -12.62
C GLU A 5 -2.62 -21.63 -12.15
N LYS A 6 -3.75 -21.01 -12.54
CA LYS A 6 -4.14 -19.68 -12.04
C LYS A 6 -4.33 -19.66 -10.52
N THR A 7 -4.96 -20.69 -9.97
CA THR A 7 -5.19 -20.79 -8.52
C THR A 7 -3.88 -21.03 -7.78
N LYS A 8 -3.00 -21.91 -8.32
CA LYS A 8 -1.68 -22.13 -7.75
C LYS A 8 -0.86 -20.84 -7.71
N LYS A 9 -0.87 -20.07 -8.82
CA LYS A 9 -0.18 -18.78 -8.89
C LYS A 9 -0.73 -17.78 -7.88
N ALA A 10 -2.05 -17.71 -7.71
CA ALA A 10 -2.66 -16.86 -6.71
C ALA A 10 -2.24 -17.24 -5.27
N MET A 11 -2.08 -18.53 -4.97
CA MET A 11 -1.56 -19.00 -3.68
C MET A 11 -0.09 -18.59 -3.47
N GLU A 12 0.74 -18.66 -4.52
CA GLU A 12 2.14 -18.20 -4.48
C GLU A 12 2.24 -16.69 -4.25
N ASP A 13 1.37 -15.90 -4.89
CA ASP A 13 1.39 -14.44 -4.81
C ASP A 13 0.94 -13.92 -3.42
N ILE A 14 0.13 -14.68 -2.68
CA ILE A 14 -0.16 -14.42 -1.25
C ILE A 14 0.89 -15.01 -0.30
N GLY A 15 1.98 -15.54 -0.86
CA GLY A 15 3.19 -15.90 -0.13
C GLY A 15 3.31 -17.39 0.24
N LEU A 16 2.48 -18.28 -0.29
CA LEU A 16 2.63 -19.73 -0.05
C LEU A 16 3.68 -20.36 -0.97
N GLY A 17 4.52 -21.22 -0.42
CA GLY A 17 5.48 -22.02 -1.15
C GLY A 17 4.87 -23.23 -1.86
N SER A 18 5.59 -23.77 -2.84
CA SER A 18 5.12 -24.92 -3.62
C SER A 18 4.85 -26.18 -2.77
N TYR A 19 5.62 -26.40 -1.70
CA TYR A 19 5.38 -27.50 -0.76
C TYR A 19 4.18 -27.26 0.14
N GLU A 20 3.99 -26.01 0.61
CA GLU A 20 2.83 -25.62 1.41
C GLU A 20 1.53 -25.85 0.64
N ILE A 21 1.50 -25.44 -0.63
CA ILE A 21 0.36 -25.68 -1.53
C ILE A 21 0.07 -27.18 -1.67
N LYS A 22 1.09 -28.01 -1.93
CA LYS A 22 0.92 -29.47 -2.05
C LYS A 22 0.37 -30.11 -0.76
N VAL A 23 0.90 -29.69 0.39
CA VAL A 23 0.46 -30.19 1.70
C VAL A 23 -0.99 -29.80 1.99
N TYR A 24 -1.34 -28.54 1.78
CA TYR A 24 -2.69 -28.04 2.03
C TYR A 24 -3.73 -28.72 1.12
N ILE A 25 -3.43 -28.89 -0.19
CA ILE A 25 -4.30 -29.64 -1.11
C ILE A 25 -4.47 -31.09 -0.65
N SER A 26 -3.38 -31.75 -0.22
CA SER A 26 -3.44 -33.13 0.25
C SER A 26 -4.36 -33.30 1.47
N LEU A 27 -4.31 -32.32 2.38
CA LEU A 27 -5.19 -32.27 3.54
C LEU A 27 -6.65 -31.99 3.13
N LEU A 28 -6.90 -31.11 2.16
CA LEU A 28 -8.26 -30.89 1.64
C LEU A 28 -8.85 -32.14 0.97
N GLU A 29 -8.03 -32.92 0.26
CA GLU A 29 -8.49 -34.12 -0.45
C GLU A 29 -8.79 -35.31 0.49
N LYS A 30 -7.99 -35.49 1.55
CA LYS A 30 -8.08 -36.66 2.44
C LYS A 30 -8.64 -36.36 3.84
N GLY A 31 -8.78 -35.10 4.20
CA GLY A 31 -9.09 -34.69 5.56
C GLY A 31 -7.88 -34.79 6.49
N SER A 32 -8.13 -35.01 7.77
CA SER A 32 -7.08 -34.93 8.79
C SER A 32 -6.11 -36.10 8.75
N MET A 33 -4.82 -35.79 8.84
CA MET A 33 -3.74 -36.74 8.63
C MET A 33 -2.56 -36.46 9.57
N THR A 34 -1.76 -37.48 9.83
CA THR A 34 -0.47 -37.36 10.54
C THR A 34 0.63 -36.86 9.59
N ALA A 35 1.70 -36.28 10.14
CA ALA A 35 2.85 -35.82 9.35
C ALA A 35 3.41 -36.89 8.38
N SER A 36 3.46 -38.16 8.82
CA SER A 36 3.93 -39.28 7.98
C SER A 36 3.01 -39.55 6.79
N GLU A 37 1.70 -39.54 7.03
CA GLU A 37 0.71 -39.72 5.98
C GLU A 37 0.72 -38.55 5.00
N ILE A 38 0.85 -37.31 5.50
CA ILE A 38 0.90 -36.10 4.67
C ILE A 38 2.11 -36.15 3.76
N SER A 39 3.30 -36.47 4.28
CA SER A 39 4.53 -36.59 3.48
C SER A 39 4.37 -37.59 2.33
N LYS A 40 3.78 -38.77 2.60
CA LYS A 40 3.52 -39.79 1.58
C LYS A 40 2.52 -39.32 0.53
N LYS A 41 1.46 -38.62 0.94
CA LYS A 41 0.38 -38.19 0.04
C LYS A 41 0.73 -36.96 -0.79
N SER A 42 1.42 -35.99 -0.21
CA SER A 42 1.80 -34.73 -0.85
C SER A 42 3.08 -34.84 -1.68
N ASN A 43 3.80 -35.96 -1.54
CA ASN A 43 5.12 -36.19 -2.13
C ASN A 43 6.15 -35.13 -1.70
N VAL A 44 5.97 -34.57 -0.49
CA VAL A 44 6.93 -33.67 0.17
C VAL A 44 7.81 -34.50 1.10
N PRO A 45 9.15 -34.35 1.06
CA PRO A 45 10.06 -35.12 1.89
C PRO A 45 9.73 -34.99 3.39
N TYR A 46 9.81 -36.10 4.12
CA TYR A 46 9.50 -36.12 5.56
C TYR A 46 10.39 -35.16 6.36
N SER A 47 11.64 -34.95 5.93
CA SER A 47 12.59 -33.99 6.53
C SER A 47 12.12 -32.54 6.47
N LYS A 48 11.15 -32.21 5.61
CA LYS A 48 10.59 -30.86 5.43
C LYS A 48 9.15 -30.72 5.93
N ILE A 49 8.50 -31.82 6.33
CA ILE A 49 7.05 -31.80 6.55
C ILE A 49 6.66 -30.93 7.74
N TYR A 50 7.40 -30.98 8.84
CA TYR A 50 7.12 -30.18 10.03
C TYR A 50 7.37 -28.69 9.79
N GLU A 51 8.44 -28.34 9.07
CA GLU A 51 8.70 -26.95 8.66
C GLU A 51 7.53 -26.37 7.85
N VAL A 52 7.03 -27.14 6.88
CA VAL A 52 5.90 -26.75 6.02
C VAL A 52 4.60 -26.67 6.83
N LEU A 53 4.33 -27.63 7.71
CA LEU A 53 3.12 -27.64 8.54
C LEU A 53 3.11 -26.49 9.54
N ASN A 54 4.24 -26.19 10.18
CA ASN A 54 4.36 -25.07 11.10
C ASN A 54 4.14 -23.73 10.37
N SER A 55 4.72 -23.54 9.18
CA SER A 55 4.48 -22.33 8.39
C SER A 55 3.01 -22.19 7.96
N LEU A 56 2.36 -23.28 7.57
CA LEU A 56 0.92 -23.28 7.26
C LEU A 56 0.07 -22.97 8.50
N GLU A 57 0.45 -23.47 9.68
CA GLU A 57 -0.24 -23.22 10.94
C GLU A 57 -0.08 -21.76 11.40
N GLU A 58 1.14 -21.20 11.33
CA GLU A 58 1.41 -19.78 11.61
C GLU A 58 0.60 -18.83 10.71
N ARG A 59 0.31 -19.25 9.48
CA ARG A 59 -0.49 -18.50 8.50
C ARG A 59 -1.99 -18.81 8.57
N GLY A 60 -2.42 -19.74 9.42
CA GLY A 60 -3.81 -20.11 9.63
C GLY A 60 -4.44 -20.98 8.54
N TRP A 61 -3.63 -21.66 7.73
CA TRP A 61 -4.10 -22.61 6.70
C TRP A 61 -4.35 -24.00 7.26
N VAL A 62 -3.65 -24.37 8.32
CA VAL A 62 -3.73 -25.68 8.97
C VAL A 62 -3.82 -25.50 10.47
N GLU A 63 -4.53 -26.40 11.14
CA GLU A 63 -4.53 -26.52 12.60
C GLU A 63 -4.03 -27.90 12.99
N SER A 64 -3.46 -28.03 14.18
CA SER A 64 -3.06 -29.31 14.74
C SER A 64 -3.76 -29.58 16.07
N ASN A 65 -3.91 -30.87 16.39
CA ASN A 65 -4.41 -31.28 17.69
C ASN A 65 -3.28 -31.78 18.60
N SER A 66 -3.54 -31.93 19.90
CA SER A 66 -2.56 -32.49 20.83
C SER A 66 -2.58 -34.03 20.92
N SER A 67 -3.10 -34.72 19.91
CA SER A 67 -3.18 -36.20 19.95
C SER A 67 -1.82 -36.86 19.72
N ARG A 68 -1.72 -38.15 20.07
CA ARG A 68 -0.55 -38.97 19.76
C ARG A 68 -0.98 -40.17 18.89
N PRO A 69 -0.57 -40.22 17.60
CA PRO A 69 0.21 -39.23 16.87
C PRO A 69 -0.57 -37.91 16.63
N GLN A 70 0.16 -36.80 16.48
CA GLN A 70 -0.40 -35.49 16.16
C GLN A 70 -1.07 -35.53 14.78
N LYS A 71 -2.28 -35.00 14.67
CA LYS A 71 -3.01 -34.85 13.42
C LYS A 71 -3.13 -33.38 13.05
N PHE A 72 -3.09 -33.13 11.75
CA PHE A 72 -3.24 -31.83 11.14
C PHE A 72 -4.53 -31.78 10.34
N PHE A 73 -5.19 -30.63 10.36
CA PHE A 73 -6.51 -30.38 9.81
C PHE A 73 -6.43 -29.16 8.89
N PRO A 74 -6.96 -29.21 7.66
CA PRO A 74 -7.03 -28.02 6.82
C PRO A 74 -8.10 -27.08 7.35
N ASN A 75 -7.77 -25.80 7.47
CA ASN A 75 -8.79 -24.77 7.61
C ASN A 75 -9.50 -24.56 6.27
N SER A 76 -10.75 -24.09 6.30
CA SER A 76 -11.48 -23.79 5.07
C SER A 76 -10.72 -22.73 4.25
N PRO A 77 -10.73 -22.79 2.90
CA PRO A 77 -10.03 -21.78 2.08
C PRO A 77 -10.49 -20.35 2.38
N GLN A 78 -11.75 -20.17 2.75
CA GLN A 78 -12.33 -18.87 3.13
C GLN A 78 -11.71 -18.35 4.42
N THR A 79 -11.68 -19.17 5.47
CA THR A 79 -11.06 -18.83 6.75
C THR A 79 -9.57 -18.57 6.60
N ALA A 80 -8.86 -19.48 5.92
CA ALA A 80 -7.41 -19.38 5.72
C ALA A 80 -7.02 -18.10 4.96
N ALA A 81 -7.76 -17.74 3.91
CA ALA A 81 -7.52 -16.51 3.14
C ALA A 81 -7.75 -15.24 3.98
N VAL A 82 -8.82 -15.18 4.77
CA VAL A 82 -9.09 -14.05 5.67
C VAL A 82 -8.00 -13.92 6.74
N THR A 83 -7.65 -15.03 7.40
CA THR A 83 -6.60 -15.04 8.44
C THR A 83 -5.25 -14.59 7.86
N THR A 84 -4.86 -15.14 6.70
CA THR A 84 -3.62 -14.76 6.02
C THR A 84 -3.59 -13.28 5.68
N ARG A 85 -4.70 -12.74 5.15
CA ARG A 85 -4.82 -11.31 4.84
C ARG A 85 -4.61 -10.46 6.09
N THR A 86 -5.30 -10.76 7.19
CA THR A 86 -5.17 -10.01 8.44
C THR A 86 -3.76 -10.06 9.01
N LEU A 87 -3.08 -11.21 8.94
CA LEU A 87 -1.69 -11.35 9.37
C LEU A 87 -0.73 -10.50 8.52
N ILE A 88 -0.92 -10.48 7.20
CA ILE A 88 -0.12 -9.67 6.28
C ILE A 88 -0.34 -8.18 6.54
N GLU A 89 -1.60 -7.73 6.64
CA GLU A 89 -1.96 -6.34 6.91
C GLU A 89 -1.32 -5.87 8.22
N LYS A 90 -1.49 -6.62 9.31
CA LYS A 90 -0.91 -6.28 10.61
C LYS A 90 0.62 -6.21 10.58
N LYS A 91 1.28 -7.15 9.91
CA LYS A 91 2.75 -7.16 9.77
C LYS A 91 3.22 -5.97 8.94
N MET A 92 2.47 -5.62 7.89
CA MET A 92 2.78 -4.48 7.02
C MET A 92 2.66 -3.16 7.79
N ASP A 93 1.61 -2.98 8.58
CA ASP A 93 1.43 -1.80 9.41
C ASP A 93 2.57 -1.63 10.42
N SER A 94 2.89 -2.68 11.18
CA SER A 94 3.99 -2.64 12.17
C SER A 94 5.35 -2.37 11.52
N ASN A 95 5.61 -2.95 10.33
CA ASN A 95 6.85 -2.70 9.60
C ASN A 95 6.91 -1.26 9.08
N ASN A 96 5.80 -0.72 8.54
CA ASN A 96 5.74 0.64 8.05
C ASN A 96 5.96 1.66 9.18
N GLU A 97 5.35 1.45 10.34
CA GLU A 97 5.58 2.28 11.53
C GLU A 97 7.07 2.30 11.90
N LEU A 98 7.73 1.14 11.93
CA LEU A 98 9.16 1.05 12.22
C LEU A 98 10.00 1.78 11.16
N ILE A 99 9.73 1.53 9.87
CA ILE A 99 10.43 2.17 8.75
C ILE A 99 10.32 3.69 8.85
N ILE A 100 9.11 4.22 9.03
CA ILE A 100 8.88 5.66 9.13
C ILE A 100 9.60 6.22 10.37
N ARG A 101 9.50 5.57 11.53
CA ARG A 101 10.13 6.02 12.76
C ARG A 101 11.65 6.14 12.63
N GLU A 102 12.31 5.18 11.99
CA GLU A 102 13.77 5.18 11.85
C GLU A 102 14.26 6.08 10.70
N LEU A 103 13.52 6.13 9.58
CA LEU A 103 13.97 6.86 8.38
C LEU A 103 13.53 8.33 8.35
N MET A 104 12.38 8.70 8.94
CA MET A 104 11.90 10.08 8.93
C MET A 104 12.89 11.07 9.58
N PRO A 105 13.52 10.77 10.73
CA PRO A 105 14.53 11.67 11.30
C PRO A 105 15.76 11.85 10.42
N ILE A 106 16.14 10.82 9.64
CA ILE A 106 17.24 10.89 8.68
C ILE A 106 16.86 11.80 7.51
N TYR A 107 15.66 11.59 6.97
CA TYR A 107 15.09 12.42 5.90
C TYR A 107 15.05 13.90 6.31
N GLU A 108 14.51 14.21 7.49
CA GLU A 108 14.44 15.59 8.02
C GLU A 108 15.81 16.22 8.23
N LYS A 109 16.80 15.47 8.75
CA LYS A 109 18.18 15.97 8.96
C LYS A 109 18.90 16.30 7.66
N THR A 110 18.61 15.58 6.58
CA THR A 110 19.25 15.83 5.28
C THR A 110 18.76 17.10 4.59
N GLY A 111 17.70 17.75 5.09
CA GLY A 111 17.12 18.94 4.48
C GLY A 111 16.51 18.67 3.09
N ILE A 112 16.34 17.40 2.72
CA ILE A 112 15.66 16.98 1.50
C ILE A 112 14.18 17.33 1.70
N LYS A 113 13.73 18.42 1.10
CA LYS A 113 12.31 18.69 0.91
C LYS A 113 11.83 17.84 -0.27
N GLU A 114 10.56 17.40 -0.27
CA GLU A 114 9.89 17.01 -1.51
C GLU A 114 10.18 18.08 -2.59
N ARG A 115 10.38 17.66 -3.84
CA ARG A 115 11.00 18.47 -4.92
C ARG A 115 10.64 19.97 -4.86
N PRO A 116 11.64 20.88 -4.96
CA PRO A 116 11.51 22.26 -4.55
C PRO A 116 10.50 23.11 -5.33
N GLU A 117 9.86 24.02 -4.58
CA GLU A 117 8.80 25.00 -4.88
C GLU A 117 9.22 26.18 -5.80
N ILE A 118 10.36 26.15 -6.49
CA ILE A 118 10.89 27.30 -7.25
C ILE A 118 10.80 27.07 -8.75
N TRP A 119 10.08 27.96 -9.44
CA TRP A 119 9.99 27.99 -10.90
C TRP A 119 10.60 29.28 -11.46
N VAL A 120 11.43 29.15 -12.49
CA VAL A 120 11.87 30.29 -13.30
C VAL A 120 10.97 30.37 -14.53
N VAL A 121 10.18 31.44 -14.61
CA VAL A 121 9.25 31.68 -15.72
C VAL A 121 9.74 32.87 -16.53
N MET A 122 9.91 32.68 -17.84
CA MET A 122 10.41 33.72 -18.75
C MET A 122 9.37 34.07 -19.81
N GLY A 123 9.24 35.37 -20.09
CA GLY A 123 8.30 35.91 -21.07
C GLY A 123 6.90 36.17 -20.48
N LEU A 124 6.30 37.29 -20.88
CA LEU A 124 5.05 37.80 -20.32
C LEU A 124 3.89 36.79 -20.37
N PHE A 125 3.76 36.05 -21.47
CA PHE A 125 2.69 35.06 -21.63
C PHE A 125 2.81 33.90 -20.62
N ASN A 126 4.02 33.39 -20.42
CA ASN A 126 4.25 32.30 -19.48
C ASN A 126 4.05 32.77 -18.03
N ILE A 127 4.48 34.00 -17.72
CA ILE A 127 4.25 34.62 -16.41
C ILE A 127 2.75 34.75 -16.16
N ALA A 128 1.98 35.26 -17.12
CA ALA A 128 0.53 35.40 -17.00
C ALA A 128 -0.18 34.05 -16.76
N ASN A 129 0.18 33.01 -17.52
CA ASN A 129 -0.38 31.67 -17.33
C ASN A 129 -0.06 31.10 -15.95
N LYS A 130 1.18 31.27 -15.47
CA LYS A 130 1.56 30.77 -14.15
C LYS A 130 0.84 31.51 -13.02
N VAL A 131 0.69 32.82 -13.14
CA VAL A 131 -0.11 33.63 -12.21
C VAL A 131 -1.56 33.14 -12.21
N GLN A 132 -2.16 32.87 -13.37
CA GLN A 132 -3.53 32.36 -13.46
C GLN A 132 -3.68 30.99 -12.79
N GLU A 133 -2.73 30.08 -12.99
CA GLU A 133 -2.68 28.76 -12.32
C GLU A 133 -2.62 28.90 -10.78
N ILE A 134 -1.76 29.79 -10.28
CA ILE A 134 -1.61 30.06 -8.83
C ILE A 134 -2.92 30.60 -8.26
N ILE A 135 -3.54 31.55 -8.95
CA ILE A 135 -4.81 32.15 -8.55
C ILE A 135 -5.91 31.07 -8.51
N GLN A 136 -6.08 30.28 -9.58
CA GLN A 136 -7.11 29.23 -9.63
C GLN A 136 -7.00 28.18 -8.52
N ASN A 137 -5.78 27.84 -8.11
CA ASN A 137 -5.53 26.85 -7.07
C ASN A 137 -5.57 27.41 -5.63
N CYS A 138 -5.76 28.72 -5.46
CA CYS A 138 -5.84 29.35 -4.16
C CYS A 138 -7.13 28.96 -3.41
N LYS A 139 -6.99 28.53 -2.14
CA LYS A 139 -8.11 28.03 -1.32
C LYS A 139 -8.42 28.86 -0.08
N LYS A 140 -7.50 29.71 0.39
CA LYS A 140 -7.62 30.38 1.69
C LYS A 140 -7.39 31.89 1.61
N GLU A 141 -6.24 32.29 1.09
CA GLU A 141 -5.83 33.69 1.02
C GLU A 141 -4.92 33.94 -0.18
N LEU A 142 -5.16 35.05 -0.87
CA LEU A 142 -4.38 35.53 -1.99
C LEU A 142 -3.88 36.95 -1.70
N LEU A 143 -2.56 37.10 -1.58
CA LEU A 143 -1.89 38.38 -1.40
C LEU A 143 -1.19 38.76 -2.70
N VAL A 144 -1.51 39.93 -3.24
CA VAL A 144 -0.96 40.41 -4.52
C VAL A 144 -0.26 41.73 -4.29
N ALA A 145 1.03 41.81 -4.62
CA ALA A 145 1.79 43.06 -4.61
C ALA A 145 2.21 43.38 -6.05
N LEU A 146 1.77 44.53 -6.57
CA LEU A 146 2.05 44.96 -7.93
C LEU A 146 2.87 46.25 -7.91
N PRO A 147 3.94 46.33 -8.72
CA PRO A 147 4.66 47.59 -8.90
C PRO A 147 3.82 48.57 -9.74
N HIS A 148 4.08 49.87 -9.56
CA HIS A 148 3.54 50.92 -10.42
C HIS A 148 3.85 50.62 -11.89
N GLY A 149 2.85 50.66 -12.78
CA GLY A 149 2.97 50.31 -14.19
C GLY A 149 2.59 48.87 -14.56
N ALA A 150 2.20 48.03 -13.58
CA ALA A 150 1.69 46.68 -13.81
C ALA A 150 0.15 46.60 -13.92
N GLU A 151 -0.54 47.73 -14.15
CA GLU A 151 -2.01 47.78 -14.16
C GLU A 151 -2.63 46.86 -15.23
N ASN A 152 -1.92 46.64 -16.34
CA ASN A 152 -2.34 45.74 -17.41
C ASN A 152 -2.51 44.28 -16.95
N ILE A 153 -1.76 43.85 -15.94
CA ILE A 153 -1.88 42.49 -15.36
C ILE A 153 -3.16 42.38 -14.53
N VAL A 154 -3.55 43.46 -13.84
CA VAL A 154 -4.79 43.52 -13.05
C VAL A 154 -6.00 43.23 -13.92
N GLY A 155 -6.07 43.84 -15.11
CA GLY A 155 -7.17 43.63 -16.05
C GLY A 155 -7.32 42.17 -16.48
N ILE A 156 -6.20 41.44 -16.63
CA ILE A 156 -6.20 40.02 -17.02
C ILE A 156 -6.70 39.13 -15.88
N ILE A 157 -6.33 39.43 -14.63
CA ILE A 157 -6.65 38.57 -13.48
C ILE A 157 -7.95 38.95 -12.77
N GLN A 158 -8.55 40.11 -13.07
CA GLN A 158 -9.73 40.66 -12.39
C GLN A 158 -10.93 39.69 -12.39
N ALA A 159 -11.21 39.04 -13.51
CA ALA A 159 -12.30 38.07 -13.61
C ALA A 159 -12.09 36.86 -12.68
N THR A 160 -10.85 36.38 -12.59
CA THR A 160 -10.47 35.25 -11.74
C THR A 160 -10.48 35.64 -10.26
N LEU A 161 -10.06 36.87 -9.91
CA LEU A 161 -10.13 37.40 -8.56
C LEU A 161 -11.58 37.48 -8.03
N ARG A 162 -12.53 37.91 -8.87
CA ARG A 162 -13.97 37.90 -8.52
C ARG A 162 -14.44 36.48 -8.20
N THR A 163 -14.10 35.53 -9.06
CA THR A 163 -14.46 34.12 -8.88
C THR A 163 -13.91 33.52 -7.59
N LEU A 164 -12.71 33.93 -7.16
CA LEU A 164 -12.12 33.49 -5.89
C LEU A 164 -12.79 34.14 -4.67
N SER A 165 -13.15 35.42 -4.78
CA SER A 165 -13.90 36.12 -3.74
C SER A 165 -15.25 35.43 -3.49
N ASP A 166 -15.95 35.04 -4.57
CA ASP A 166 -17.21 34.31 -4.48
C ASP A 166 -17.05 32.94 -3.79
N LYS A 167 -15.86 32.33 -3.88
CA LYS A 167 -15.49 31.09 -3.19
C LYS A 167 -15.04 31.30 -1.73
N GLY A 168 -15.07 32.53 -1.22
CA GLY A 168 -14.73 32.86 0.17
C GLY A 168 -13.23 32.98 0.44
N VAL A 169 -12.39 33.11 -0.60
CA VAL A 169 -10.95 33.35 -0.45
C VAL A 169 -10.72 34.82 -0.06
N LYS A 170 -9.89 35.06 0.96
CA LYS A 170 -9.50 36.42 1.36
C LYS A 170 -8.51 36.99 0.34
N ILE A 171 -8.76 38.19 -0.17
CA ILE A 171 -7.90 38.82 -1.18
C ILE A 171 -7.43 40.17 -0.66
N ALA A 172 -6.12 40.40 -0.66
CA ALA A 172 -5.52 41.70 -0.38
C ALA A 172 -4.58 42.09 -1.52
N VAL A 173 -4.73 43.33 -2.01
CA VAL A 173 -3.95 43.86 -3.11
C VAL A 173 -3.22 45.11 -2.64
N LEU A 174 -1.91 45.12 -2.84
CA LEU A 174 -1.02 46.26 -2.64
C LEU A 174 -0.50 46.70 -4.01
N VAL A 175 -0.64 47.99 -4.32
CA VAL A 175 -0.20 48.63 -5.58
C VAL A 175 0.74 49.77 -5.26
#